data_AF-A0A9N8VYA0-F1
#
_entry.id   AF-A0A9N8VYA0-F1
#
_cell.length_a   1.000
_cell.length_b   1.000
_cell.length_c   1.000
_cell.angle_alpha   90.00
_cell.angle_beta   90.00
_cell.angle_gamma   90.00
#
_symmetry.space_group_name_H-M   'P 1'
#
loop_
_entity.id
_entity.type
_entity.pdbx_description
1 polymer ?
#
loop_
_entity_poly.entity_id
_entity_poly.type
_entity_poly.pdbx_seq_one_letter_code
_entity_poly.pdbx_strand_id
1 'polypeptide(L)'
;MVNLMSSRNKRQRLEFDIGDYVRVNIPRVDRTGIDRRSLPVMEVLDGGVYHLGCAYGILGTCYQVFDLESISAEFPELENIPEKQISLTEAVKMQSSATVTGALCHCKSKCDSNRCPCK
;
A
#
# COMPACT_ATOMS: atom_id res chain seq x y z
N MET A 1 27.77 0.54 37.95
CA MET A 1 27.97 -0.05 36.61
C MET A 1 26.65 -0.05 35.87
N VAL A 2 26.37 0.94 35.01
CA VAL A 2 25.40 0.81 33.90
C VAL A 2 25.52 2.06 33.03
N ASN A 3 26.00 1.88 31.79
CA ASN A 3 25.34 2.43 30.61
C ASN A 3 26.06 1.93 29.37
N LEU A 4 25.56 0.83 28.82
CA LEU A 4 25.86 0.47 27.44
C LEU A 4 24.73 1.02 26.58
N MET A 5 24.86 2.29 26.17
CA MET A 5 24.12 2.83 25.03
C MET A 5 24.51 2.01 23.80
N SER A 6 23.69 1.01 23.49
CA SER A 6 23.73 0.31 22.21
C SER A 6 22.61 0.85 21.34
N SER A 7 22.78 2.04 20.77
CA SER A 7 22.07 2.44 19.54
C SER A 7 22.61 1.60 18.39
N ARG A 8 22.26 0.32 18.40
CA ARG A 8 22.40 -0.56 17.24
C ARG A 8 21.02 -0.59 16.63
N ASN A 9 20.92 0.11 15.49
CA ASN A 9 19.84 0.00 14.54
C ASN A 9 19.59 -1.49 14.28
N LYS A 10 18.67 -2.09 15.05
CA LYS A 10 18.23 -3.45 14.85
C LYS A 10 17.46 -3.41 13.55
N ARG A 11 18.17 -3.59 12.44
CA ARG A 11 17.63 -4.37 11.33
C ARG A 11 17.38 -5.76 11.91
N GLN A 12 16.36 -5.88 12.75
CA GLN A 12 15.79 -7.15 13.14
C GLN A 12 15.57 -7.85 11.81
N ARG A 13 16.05 -9.09 11.69
CA ARG A 13 15.57 -9.98 10.65
C ARG A 13 14.06 -10.04 10.87
N LEU A 14 13.32 -9.21 10.13
CA LEU A 14 11.88 -9.23 10.11
C LEU A 14 11.55 -10.44 9.24
N GLU A 15 11.41 -11.57 9.89
CA GLU A 15 10.72 -12.69 9.29
C GLU A 15 9.24 -12.39 9.51
N PHE A 16 8.49 -12.38 8.43
CA PHE A 16 7.05 -12.17 8.43
C PHE A 16 6.37 -13.53 8.26
N ASP A 17 5.26 -13.73 8.96
CA ASP A 17 4.46 -14.94 8.88
C ASP A 17 3.31 -14.78 7.88
N ILE A 18 2.87 -15.89 7.27
CA ILE A 18 1.76 -15.87 6.30
C ILE A 18 0.54 -15.20 6.93
N GLY A 19 0.09 -14.12 6.30
CA GLY A 19 -1.03 -13.31 6.77
C GLY A 19 -0.65 -12.09 7.62
N ASP A 20 0.63 -11.84 7.83
CA ASP A 20 1.08 -10.58 8.38
C ASP A 20 0.80 -9.42 7.42
N TYR A 21 0.46 -8.28 8.02
CA TYR A 21 0.36 -7.03 7.30
C TYR A 21 1.73 -6.39 7.21
N VAL A 22 2.14 -6.11 5.98
CA VAL A 22 3.37 -5.39 5.68
C VAL A 22 3.07 -4.23 4.76
N ARG A 23 3.99 -3.27 4.68
CA ARG A 23 3.95 -2.22 3.68
C ARG A 23 5.13 -2.36 2.74
N VAL A 24 4.87 -2.19 1.46
CA VAL A 24 5.93 -2.07 0.44
C VAL A 24 6.13 -0.60 0.08
N ASN A 25 7.40 -0.18 0.01
CA ASN A 25 7.74 1.18 -0.39
C ASN A 25 7.63 1.34 -1.91
N ILE A 26 6.84 2.32 -2.35
CA ILE A 26 6.59 2.52 -3.78
C ILE A 26 7.72 3.39 -4.35
N PRO A 27 8.51 2.93 -5.34
CA PRO A 27 9.60 3.72 -5.90
C PRO A 27 9.08 4.97 -6.63
N ARG A 28 9.95 5.96 -6.87
CA ARG A 28 9.55 7.24 -7.48
C ARG A 28 8.97 7.12 -8.89
N VAL A 29 9.38 6.09 -9.62
CA VAL A 29 8.95 5.83 -11.00
C VAL A 29 7.50 5.36 -11.08
N ASP A 30 7.02 4.68 -10.03
CA ASP A 30 5.68 4.09 -9.96
C ASP A 30 4.65 5.00 -9.29
N ARG A 31 5.09 6.16 -8.78
CA ARG A 31 4.25 7.15 -8.10
C ARG A 31 4.11 8.42 -8.93
N THR A 32 2.87 8.88 -9.01
CA THR A 32 2.49 10.24 -9.36
C THR A 32 2.47 11.12 -8.10
N GLY A 33 2.43 12.45 -8.25
CA GLY A 33 2.54 13.38 -7.13
C GLY A 33 1.43 13.27 -6.06
N ILE A 34 0.33 12.58 -6.38
CA ILE A 34 -0.81 12.36 -5.49
C ILE A 34 -0.80 10.98 -4.82
N ASP A 35 0.11 10.09 -5.24
CA ASP A 35 0.10 8.71 -4.79
C ASP A 35 0.72 8.55 -3.40
N ARG A 36 0.25 7.55 -2.66
CA ARG A 36 0.84 7.21 -1.37
C ARG A 36 2.26 6.69 -1.56
N ARG A 37 3.09 6.85 -0.52
CA ARG A 37 4.49 6.38 -0.51
C ARG A 37 4.61 4.89 -0.20
N SER A 38 3.57 4.29 0.38
CA SER A 38 3.56 2.89 0.78
C SER A 38 2.20 2.26 0.51
N LEU A 39 2.20 1.00 0.08
CA LEU A 39 1.01 0.19 -0.14
C LEU A 39 0.91 -0.85 0.99
N PRO A 40 -0.18 -0.89 1.78
CA PRO A 40 -0.41 -1.99 2.71
C PRO A 40 -0.76 -3.24 1.91
N VAL A 41 -0.13 -4.35 2.27
CA VAL A 41 -0.26 -5.63 1.60
C VAL A 41 -0.20 -6.76 2.62
N MET A 42 -0.91 -7.84 2.33
CA MET A 42 -0.83 -9.10 3.06
C MET A 42 0.29 -9.93 2.47
N GLU A 43 1.07 -10.51 3.35
CA GLU A 43 2.21 -11.31 2.98
C GLU A 43 1.84 -12.79 2.75
N VAL A 44 2.37 -13.35 1.66
CA VAL A 44 2.27 -14.77 1.29
C VAL A 44 3.69 -15.28 1.03
N LEU A 45 4.17 -16.14 1.90
CA LEU A 45 5.52 -16.70 1.84
C LEU A 45 5.61 -17.83 0.81
N ASP A 46 6.58 -17.75 -0.10
CA ASP A 46 6.96 -18.85 -1.00
C ASP A 46 8.48 -19.02 -0.99
N GLY A 47 9.00 -20.03 -0.28
CA GLY A 47 10.42 -20.42 -0.38
C GLY A 47 11.47 -19.35 -0.06
N GLY A 48 11.12 -18.28 0.66
CA GLY A 48 12.01 -17.16 0.99
C GLY A 48 11.86 -15.93 0.08
N VAL A 49 10.93 -15.97 -0.87
CA VAL A 49 10.41 -14.77 -1.55
C VAL A 49 8.98 -14.48 -1.08
N TYR A 50 8.66 -13.20 -1.00
CA TYR A 50 7.38 -12.72 -0.49
C TYR A 50 6.48 -12.32 -1.65
N HIS A 51 5.35 -12.99 -1.77
CA HIS A 51 4.26 -12.58 -2.65
C HIS A 51 3.33 -11.69 -1.84
N LEU A 52 2.96 -10.55 -2.42
CA LEU A 52 2.20 -9.54 -1.70
C LEU A 52 0.82 -9.42 -2.31
N GLY A 53 -0.21 -9.59 -1.50
CA GLY A 53 -1.60 -9.34 -1.88
C GLY A 53 -2.06 -7.97 -1.41
N CYS A 54 -2.66 -7.18 -2.29
CA CYS A 54 -3.35 -5.94 -1.92
C CYS A 54 -4.87 -6.10 -2.15
N ALA A 55 -5.66 -5.15 -1.67
CA ALA A 55 -7.12 -5.16 -1.80
C ALA A 55 -7.64 -5.29 -3.25
N TYR A 56 -6.80 -4.96 -4.24
CA TYR A 56 -7.15 -4.97 -5.66
C TYR A 56 -6.63 -6.21 -6.41
N GLY A 57 -5.77 -7.01 -5.78
CA GLY A 57 -5.15 -8.15 -6.40
C GLY A 57 -3.80 -8.55 -5.81
N ILE A 58 -3.27 -9.66 -6.29
CA ILE A 58 -1.95 -10.18 -5.96
C ILE A 58 -0.92 -9.47 -6.84
N LEU A 59 0.12 -8.91 -6.22
CA LEU A 59 1.25 -8.32 -6.95
C LEU A 59 1.99 -9.42 -7.71
N GLY A 60 2.14 -9.24 -9.02
CA GLY A 60 2.92 -10.15 -9.86
C GLY A 60 4.44 -10.09 -9.63
N THR A 61 4.91 -9.16 -8.80
CA THR A 61 6.32 -8.99 -8.43
C THR A 61 6.56 -9.58 -7.06
N CYS A 62 7.62 -10.37 -6.91
CA CYS A 62 8.07 -10.87 -5.61
C CYS A 62 8.97 -9.83 -4.92
N TYR A 63 8.90 -9.80 -3.59
CA TYR A 63 9.66 -8.87 -2.76
C TYR A 63 10.55 -9.61 -1.77
N GLN A 64 11.58 -8.91 -1.29
CA GLN A 64 12.42 -9.39 -0.19
C GLN A 64 12.08 -8.64 1.10
N VAL A 65 12.45 -9.21 2.25
CA VAL A 65 12.30 -8.57 3.56
C VAL A 65 12.77 -7.11 3.58
N PHE A 66 13.84 -6.78 2.85
CA PHE A 66 14.42 -5.44 2.83
C PHE A 66 13.54 -4.39 2.16
N ASP A 67 12.60 -4.79 1.31
CA ASP A 67 11.66 -3.93 0.63
C ASP A 67 10.36 -3.73 1.43
N LEU A 68 10.22 -4.47 2.53
CA LEU A 68 9.02 -4.56 3.36
C LEU A 68 9.25 -3.90 4.72
N GLU A 69 8.18 -3.34 5.27
CA GLU A 69 8.17 -2.86 6.64
C GLU A 69 6.92 -3.40 7.35
N SER A 70 7.08 -3.88 8.59
CA SER A 70 5.96 -4.32 9.42
C SER A 70 4.99 -3.19 9.67
N ILE A 71 3.68 -3.46 9.58
CA ILE A 71 2.65 -2.52 9.98
C ILE A 71 1.77 -3.12 11.07
N SER A 72 1.63 -2.40 12.19
CA SER A 72 0.79 -2.83 13.32
C SER A 72 -0.65 -2.32 13.18
N ALA A 73 -1.17 -2.27 11.95
CA ALA A 73 -2.53 -1.83 11.65
C ALA A 73 -3.29 -2.93 10.93
N GLU A 74 -4.56 -3.08 11.28
CA GLU A 74 -5.45 -4.05 10.65
C GLU A 74 -6.06 -3.43 9.38
N PHE A 75 -6.03 -4.18 8.29
CA PHE A 75 -6.57 -3.78 7.00
C PHE A 75 -7.66 -4.78 6.59
N PRO A 76 -8.94 -4.51 6.89
CA PRO A 76 -10.03 -5.42 6.55
C PRO A 76 -10.17 -5.62 5.04
N GLU A 77 -9.75 -4.65 4.24
CA GLU A 77 -9.66 -4.74 2.78
C GLU A 77 -8.70 -5.83 2.26
N LEU A 78 -7.77 -6.30 3.09
CA LEU A 78 -6.79 -7.34 2.76
C LEU A 78 -7.24 -8.74 3.18
N GLU A 79 -8.36 -8.88 3.89
CA GLU A 79 -8.94 -10.20 4.21
C GLU A 79 -9.54 -10.89 2.97
N ASN A 80 -9.99 -10.10 2.00
CA ASN A 80 -10.58 -10.58 0.76
C ASN A 80 -9.80 -10.08 -0.46
N ILE A 81 -8.60 -10.62 -0.64
CA ILE A 81 -7.76 -10.29 -1.79
C ILE A 81 -8.28 -11.04 -3.01
N PRO A 82 -8.64 -10.36 -4.11
CA PRO A 82 -9.02 -11.04 -5.33
C PRO A 82 -7.79 -11.75 -5.94
N GLU A 83 -7.97 -12.96 -6.48
CA GLU A 83 -6.91 -13.76 -7.13
C GLU A 83 -6.49 -13.21 -8.51
N LYS A 84 -6.61 -11.89 -8.69
CA LYS A 84 -6.22 -11.19 -9.91
C LYS A 84 -4.77 -10.75 -9.78
N GLN A 85 -3.93 -11.12 -10.74
CA GLN A 85 -2.58 -10.57 -10.82
C GLN A 85 -2.61 -9.12 -11.31
N ILE A 86 -1.94 -8.24 -10.58
CA ILE A 86 -1.78 -6.83 -10.94
C ILE A 86 -0.32 -6.38 -10.71
N SER A 87 0.09 -5.32 -11.40
CA SER A 87 1.39 -4.68 -11.16
C SER A 87 1.35 -3.73 -9.96
N LEU A 88 2.53 -3.42 -9.40
CA LEU A 88 2.65 -2.41 -8.34
C LEU A 88 2.06 -1.07 -8.79
N THR A 89 2.39 -0.62 -10.00
CA THR A 89 1.88 0.64 -10.55
C THR A 89 0.36 0.68 -10.63
N GLU A 90 -0.27 -0.44 -11.01
CA GLU A 90 -1.74 -0.54 -11.05
C GLU A 90 -2.34 -0.52 -9.66
N ALA A 91 -1.76 -1.25 -8.70
CA ALA A 91 -2.21 -1.24 -7.31
C ALA A 91 -2.14 0.18 -6.71
N VAL A 92 -1.06 0.91 -6.97
CA VAL A 92 -0.86 2.30 -6.55
C VAL A 92 -1.91 3.21 -7.16
N LYS A 93 -2.13 3.11 -8.48
CA LYS A 93 -3.15 3.90 -9.18
C LYS A 93 -4.55 3.65 -8.61
N MET A 94 -4.91 2.39 -8.38
CA MET A 94 -6.21 2.01 -7.82
C MET A 94 -6.41 2.58 -6.41
N GLN A 95 -5.38 2.53 -5.57
CA GLN A 95 -5.41 3.13 -4.24
C GLN A 95 -5.59 4.66 -4.29
N SER A 96 -4.90 5.33 -5.21
CA SER A 96 -5.00 6.78 -5.38
C SER A 96 -6.32 7.22 -5.99
N SER A 97 -6.83 6.50 -6.98
CA SER A 97 -8.15 6.75 -7.57
C SER A 97 -9.27 6.61 -6.55
N ALA A 98 -9.16 5.67 -5.61
CA ALA A 98 -10.09 5.56 -4.47
C ALA A 98 -10.05 6.79 -3.56
N THR A 99 -8.93 7.52 -3.50
CA THR A 99 -8.82 8.78 -2.75
C THR A 99 -9.33 9.98 -3.56
N VAL A 100 -9.38 9.88 -4.90
CA VAL A 100 -9.84 10.91 -5.85
C VAL A 100 -11.33 10.72 -6.21
N THR A 101 -12.16 10.12 -5.35
CA THR A 101 -13.63 10.13 -5.52
C THR A 101 -14.26 11.43 -5.03
N GLY A 102 -13.60 12.54 -5.33
CA GLY A 102 -14.04 13.87 -4.97
C GLY A 102 -13.31 14.88 -5.84
N ALA A 103 -13.75 15.03 -7.09
CA ALA A 103 -13.75 16.37 -7.65
C ALA A 103 -14.64 17.18 -6.70
N LEU A 104 -14.02 17.76 -5.66
CA LEU A 104 -14.73 18.57 -4.70
C LEU A 104 -15.27 19.73 -5.52
N CYS A 105 -16.55 19.65 -5.87
CA CYS A 105 -17.14 20.77 -6.55
C CYS A 105 -17.22 21.87 -5.51
N HIS A 106 -16.61 23.01 -5.81
CA HIS A 106 -16.79 24.21 -5.01
C HIS A 106 -18.13 24.88 -5.35
N CYS A 107 -19.16 24.11 -5.74
CA CYS A 107 -20.48 24.64 -6.02
C CYS A 107 -21.10 25.10 -4.70
N LYS A 108 -21.26 26.42 -4.56
CA LYS A 108 -21.95 27.02 -3.41
C LYS A 108 -23.48 26.90 -3.49
N SER A 109 -24.01 26.28 -4.54
CA SER A 109 -25.43 26.17 -4.87
C SER A 109 -25.74 24.84 -5.57
N LYS A 110 -27.02 24.44 -5.59
CA LYS A 110 -27.48 23.22 -6.29
C LYS A 110 -27.03 23.26 -7.75
N CYS A 111 -26.27 22.26 -8.21
CA CYS A 111 -25.83 22.23 -9.61
C CYS A 111 -26.98 21.77 -10.51
N ASP A 112 -27.87 22.72 -10.80
CA ASP A 112 -29.04 22.55 -11.68
C ASP A 112 -28.72 23.03 -13.11
N SER A 113 -27.87 24.06 -13.23
CA SER A 113 -27.27 24.44 -14.49
C SER A 113 -25.92 23.76 -14.63
N ASN A 114 -25.68 23.02 -15.73
CA ASN A 114 -24.42 22.34 -16.12
C ASN A 114 -23.19 23.28 -16.29
N ARG A 115 -23.10 24.36 -15.51
CA ARG A 115 -22.00 25.34 -15.50
C ARG A 115 -20.81 24.82 -14.69
N CYS A 116 -21.00 23.77 -13.89
CA CYS A 116 -19.96 23.14 -13.09
C CYS A 116 -19.41 21.90 -13.84
N PRO A 117 -18.08 21.64 -13.84
CA PRO A 117 -17.50 20.47 -14.48
C PRO A 117 -17.67 19.17 -13.66
N CYS A 118 -18.20 19.25 -12.44
CA CYS A 118 -18.62 18.09 -11.67
C CYS A 118 -19.97 17.59 -12.21
N LYS A 119 -19.90 16.62 -13.13
CA LYS A 119 -21.03 15.73 -13.34
C LYS A 119 -21.05 14.64 -12.29
#